data_AF-A0A2V7WAF6-F1
#
_entry.id   AF-A0A2V7WAF6-F1
#
_cell.length_a   1.000
_cell.length_b   1.000
_cell.length_c   1.000
_cell.angle_alpha   90.00
_cell.angle_beta   90.00
_cell.angle_gamma   90.00
#
_symmetry.space_group_name_H-M   'P 1'
#
loop_
_entity.id
_entity.type
_entity.pdbx_description
1 polymer ?
#
loop_
_entity_poly.entity_id
_entity_poly.type
_entity_poly.pdbx_seq_one_letter_code
_entity_poly.pdbx_strand_id
1 'polypeptide(L)'
;MKTFAACALAVLLASGTALAKDGISLSLSSDDSRTQFGDRHDVRHARATIATRDRAVVLLLLDDVVAMQLSDKAMNELDAEKKKKDTSFLEDLIVAGVKLAVGKSIEYPIEHIHVLDYSNGALRVIGADNKPVFTELKVNGTDVLRDFSPADVARFASAFRAAKAARR
;
A
#
# COMPACT_ATOMS: atom_id res chain seq x y z
N MET A 1 37.83 -17.99 54.34
CA MET A 1 36.65 -17.09 54.39
C MET A 1 37.06 -15.81 53.67
N LYS A 2 36.47 -15.30 52.59
CA LYS A 2 35.21 -15.52 51.86
C LYS A 2 35.52 -15.21 50.38
N THR A 3 35.12 -16.10 49.48
CA THR A 3 34.93 -15.84 48.06
C THR A 3 33.64 -15.03 47.88
N PHE A 4 33.64 -14.00 47.04
CA PHE A 4 32.40 -13.37 46.56
C PHE A 4 32.34 -13.41 45.04
N ALA A 5 31.20 -13.92 44.59
CA ALA A 5 30.92 -14.43 43.27
C ALA A 5 30.75 -13.31 42.23
N ALA A 6 31.30 -13.54 41.05
CA ALA A 6 30.89 -12.89 39.82
C ALA A 6 29.58 -13.52 39.34
N CYS A 7 28.52 -12.73 39.18
CA CYS A 7 27.32 -13.12 38.45
C CYS A 7 27.33 -12.42 37.09
N ALA A 8 27.73 -13.18 36.06
CA ALA A 8 27.59 -12.78 34.66
C ALA A 8 26.13 -12.97 34.25
N LEU A 9 25.45 -11.88 33.91
CA LEU A 9 24.08 -11.88 33.40
C LEU A 9 24.14 -11.97 31.86
N ALA A 10 24.13 -13.20 31.33
CA ALA A 10 23.99 -13.44 29.89
C ALA A 10 22.49 -13.48 29.55
N VAL A 11 21.94 -12.35 29.12
CA VAL A 11 20.60 -12.31 28.51
C VAL A 11 20.74 -12.70 27.04
N LEU A 12 20.48 -13.98 26.76
CA LEU A 12 20.22 -14.47 25.41
C LEU A 12 18.89 -13.87 24.93
N LEU A 13 18.96 -12.79 24.17
CA LEU A 13 17.87 -12.35 23.30
C LEU A 13 17.84 -13.29 22.09
N ALA A 14 17.14 -14.41 22.26
CA ALA A 14 16.67 -15.20 21.13
C ALA A 14 15.58 -14.37 20.42
N SER A 15 16.00 -13.51 19.49
CA SER A 15 15.10 -12.91 18.51
C SER A 15 14.65 -14.00 17.54
N GLY A 16 13.71 -14.82 17.98
CA GLY A 16 12.89 -15.61 17.07
C GLY A 16 12.08 -14.67 16.23
N THR A 17 12.61 -14.24 15.08
CA THR A 17 11.77 -13.72 14.00
C THR A 17 10.91 -14.89 13.54
N ALA A 18 9.67 -14.92 14.04
CA ALA A 18 8.63 -15.72 13.44
C ALA A 18 8.59 -15.36 11.95
N LEU A 19 9.01 -16.29 11.10
CA LEU A 19 8.71 -16.25 9.68
C LEU A 19 7.19 -16.39 9.60
N ALA A 20 6.52 -15.24 9.48
CA ALA A 20 5.11 -15.20 9.14
C ALA A 20 4.96 -15.93 7.80
N LYS A 21 4.22 -17.04 7.84
CA LYS A 21 3.95 -17.90 6.71
C LYS A 21 3.06 -17.11 5.75
N ASP A 22 3.54 -17.01 4.51
CA ASP A 22 3.04 -16.12 3.45
C ASP A 22 1.54 -16.26 3.21
N GLY A 23 0.83 -15.14 3.30
CA GLY A 23 -0.52 -14.95 2.81
C GLY A 23 -0.71 -13.46 2.53
N ILE A 24 -1.13 -13.10 1.31
CA ILE A 24 -1.36 -11.70 0.94
C ILE A 24 -2.65 -11.23 1.60
N SER A 25 -2.55 -10.47 2.69
CA SER A 25 -3.71 -9.82 3.29
C SER A 25 -3.85 -8.37 2.83
N LEU A 26 -4.93 -8.06 2.10
CA LEU A 26 -5.32 -6.73 1.64
C LEU A 26 -6.63 -6.32 2.34
N SER A 27 -6.54 -5.60 3.45
CA SER A 27 -7.67 -4.93 4.07
C SER A 27 -7.81 -3.50 3.53
N LEU A 28 -9.02 -3.14 3.12
CA LEU A 28 -9.35 -1.82 2.61
C LEU A 28 -10.65 -1.41 3.29
N SER A 29 -10.53 -0.51 4.26
CA SER A 29 -11.71 0.19 4.77
C SER A 29 -11.71 1.60 4.18
N SER A 30 -12.76 1.90 3.43
CA SER A 30 -13.09 3.25 3.03
C SER A 30 -14.59 3.41 3.23
N ASP A 31 -14.96 4.07 4.32
CA ASP A 31 -16.36 4.40 4.62
C ASP A 31 -16.89 5.56 3.75
N ASP A 32 -16.06 6.09 2.84
CA ASP A 32 -16.45 7.16 1.93
C ASP A 32 -17.02 6.59 0.63
N SER A 33 -18.31 6.87 0.39
CA SER A 33 -19.04 6.50 -0.84
C SER A 33 -18.41 6.97 -2.15
N ARG A 34 -17.45 7.90 -2.09
CA ARG A 34 -16.70 8.39 -3.26
C ARG A 34 -15.55 7.49 -3.67
N THR A 35 -15.14 6.57 -2.81
CA THR A 35 -14.15 5.56 -3.16
C THR A 35 -14.79 4.55 -4.10
N GLN A 36 -14.22 4.43 -5.30
CA GLN A 36 -14.76 3.59 -6.36
C GLN A 36 -13.76 2.51 -6.76
N PHE A 37 -14.27 1.36 -7.20
CA PHE A 37 -13.46 0.38 -7.90
C PHE A 37 -13.55 0.65 -9.39
N GLY A 38 -12.40 0.86 -10.03
CA GLY A 38 -12.30 1.10 -11.45
C GLY A 38 -11.51 0.01 -12.17
N ASP A 39 -11.38 0.18 -13.49
CA ASP A 39 -10.48 -0.64 -14.27
C ASP A 39 -9.02 -0.25 -14.03
N ARG A 40 -8.14 -1.24 -14.18
CA ARG A 40 -6.71 -1.01 -14.02
C ARG A 40 -6.20 -0.02 -15.06
N HIS A 41 -5.44 0.96 -14.60
CA HIS A 41 -4.88 2.01 -15.45
C HIS A 41 -3.50 1.64 -15.97
N ASP A 42 -3.23 2.06 -17.21
CA ASP A 42 -1.87 2.05 -17.74
C ASP A 42 -1.05 3.16 -17.05
N VAL A 43 0.01 2.76 -16.36
CA VAL A 43 0.90 3.67 -15.63
C VAL A 43 1.52 4.75 -16.52
N ARG A 44 1.60 4.52 -17.84
CA ARG A 44 2.14 5.49 -18.82
C ARG A 44 1.20 6.67 -19.07
N HIS A 45 -0.09 6.52 -18.76
CA HIS A 45 -1.08 7.60 -18.89
C HIS A 45 -1.20 8.44 -17.60
N ALA A 46 -0.53 8.04 -16.52
CA ALA A 46 -0.55 8.80 -15.28
C ALA A 46 0.33 10.06 -15.37
N ARG A 47 -0.19 11.19 -14.86
CA ARG A 47 0.56 12.44 -14.72
C ARG A 47 1.73 12.31 -13.76
N ALA A 48 1.55 11.48 -12.73
CA ALA A 48 2.59 11.09 -11.80
C ALA A 48 2.31 9.67 -11.30
N THR A 49 3.38 8.95 -10.96
CA THR A 49 3.30 7.60 -10.42
C THR A 49 4.35 7.41 -9.34
N ILE A 50 4.00 6.70 -8.29
CA ILE A 50 4.93 6.20 -7.28
C ILE A 50 4.60 4.73 -6.99
N ALA A 51 5.60 3.99 -6.53
CA ALA A 51 5.45 2.59 -6.16
C ALA A 51 5.90 2.38 -4.72
N THR A 52 5.39 1.33 -4.09
CA THR A 52 5.98 0.77 -2.86
C THR A 52 7.40 0.28 -3.15
N ARG A 53 8.23 0.13 -2.12
CA ARG A 53 9.65 -0.27 -2.27
C ARG A 53 9.78 -1.67 -2.85
N ASP A 54 8.89 -2.59 -2.46
CA ASP A 54 8.79 -3.94 -3.03
C ASP A 54 8.24 -3.96 -4.48
N ARG A 55 7.70 -2.80 -4.91
CA ARG A 55 7.02 -2.56 -6.18
C ARG A 55 5.75 -3.40 -6.35
N ALA A 56 5.10 -3.81 -5.27
CA ALA A 56 3.84 -4.55 -5.33
C ALA A 56 2.64 -3.65 -5.67
N VAL A 57 2.61 -2.43 -5.12
CA VAL A 57 1.52 -1.47 -5.31
C VAL A 57 2.03 -0.21 -5.99
N VAL A 58 1.19 0.38 -6.84
CA VAL A 58 1.42 1.69 -7.44
C VAL A 58 0.29 2.65 -7.09
N LEU A 59 0.66 3.90 -6.86
CA LEU A 59 -0.26 5.03 -6.72
C LEU A 59 -0.10 5.94 -7.94
N LEU A 60 -1.22 6.24 -8.59
CA LEU A 60 -1.30 6.95 -9.85
C LEU A 60 -2.07 8.25 -9.65
N LEU A 61 -1.53 9.33 -10.21
CA LEU A 61 -2.23 10.59 -10.37
C LEU A 61 -2.75 10.66 -11.80
N LEU A 62 -4.06 10.55 -11.97
CA LEU A 62 -4.73 10.64 -13.27
C LEU A 62 -5.34 12.02 -13.47
N ASP A 63 -6.02 12.19 -14.60
CA ASP A 63 -6.67 13.43 -14.96
C ASP A 63 -7.73 13.86 -13.95
N ASP A 64 -8.50 12.93 -13.37
CA ASP A 64 -9.60 13.21 -12.44
C ASP A 64 -9.50 12.54 -11.07
N VAL A 65 -8.73 11.47 -10.95
CA VAL A 65 -8.69 10.64 -9.73
C VAL A 65 -7.25 10.37 -9.28
N VAL A 66 -7.10 10.07 -7.99
CA VAL A 66 -5.94 9.33 -7.46
C VAL A 66 -6.34 7.87 -7.41
N ALA A 67 -5.55 7.01 -8.08
CA ALA A 67 -5.83 5.58 -8.18
C ALA A 67 -4.73 4.76 -7.50
N MET A 68 -5.10 3.75 -6.73
CA MET A 68 -4.20 2.75 -6.16
C MET A 68 -4.49 1.38 -6.77
N GLN A 69 -3.46 0.67 -7.22
CA GLN A 69 -3.61 -0.64 -7.84
C GLN A 69 -2.36 -1.49 -7.69
N LEU A 70 -2.47 -2.80 -7.96
CA LEU A 70 -1.31 -3.66 -8.10
C LEU A 70 -0.46 -3.27 -9.32
N SER A 71 0.85 -3.30 -9.13
CA SER A 71 1.82 -3.00 -10.19
C SER A 71 1.84 -4.07 -11.27
N ASP A 72 2.42 -3.77 -12.44
CA ASP A 72 2.57 -4.78 -13.51
C ASP A 72 3.44 -5.95 -13.07
N LYS A 73 4.43 -5.69 -12.21
CA LYS A 73 5.28 -6.71 -11.62
C LYS A 73 4.45 -7.68 -10.78
N ALA A 74 3.63 -7.16 -9.87
CA ALA A 74 2.76 -7.98 -9.02
C ALA A 74 1.74 -8.77 -9.85
N MET A 75 1.16 -8.16 -10.89
CA MET A 75 0.25 -8.86 -11.80
C MET A 75 0.93 -10.00 -12.58
N ASN A 76 2.17 -9.79 -13.03
CA ASN A 76 2.93 -10.83 -13.73
C ASN A 76 3.32 -11.98 -12.78
N GLU A 77 3.65 -11.68 -11.52
CA GLU A 77 3.91 -12.68 -10.47
C GLU A 77 2.64 -13.51 -10.21
N LEU A 78 1.49 -12.85 -10.01
CA LEU A 78 0.16 -13.48 -9.92
C LEU A 78 -0.11 -14.45 -11.07
N ASP A 79 0.12 -14.01 -12.31
CA ASP A 79 -0.15 -14.84 -13.49
C ASP A 79 0.86 -15.98 -13.67
N ALA A 80 2.11 -15.80 -13.23
CA ALA A 80 3.10 -16.86 -13.20
C ALA A 80 2.74 -17.96 -12.19
N GLU A 81 2.19 -17.58 -11.03
CA GLU A 81 1.78 -18.52 -9.99
C GLU A 81 0.50 -19.29 -10.38
N LYS A 82 -0.48 -18.61 -10.98
CA LYS A 82 -1.65 -19.27 -11.60
C LYS A 82 -1.27 -20.38 -12.56
N LYS A 83 -0.26 -20.14 -13.41
CA LYS A 83 0.21 -21.12 -14.41
C LYS A 83 0.87 -22.34 -13.77
N LYS A 84 1.42 -22.20 -12.54
CA LYS A 84 2.09 -23.29 -11.81
C LYS A 84 1.13 -24.23 -11.10
N LYS A 85 -0.20 -24.04 -11.20
CA LYS A 85 -1.24 -24.75 -10.42
C LYS A 85 -1.03 -24.66 -8.90
N ASP A 86 -0.26 -23.69 -8.44
CA ASP A 86 -0.12 -23.40 -7.02
C ASP A 86 -1.27 -22.47 -6.64
N THR A 87 -2.36 -23.04 -6.11
CA THR A 87 -3.60 -22.30 -5.78
C THR A 87 -3.47 -21.51 -4.49
N SER A 88 -2.43 -21.77 -3.70
CA SER A 88 -2.15 -21.16 -2.39
C SER A 88 -2.22 -19.64 -2.44
N PHE A 89 -1.55 -19.00 -3.39
CA PHE A 89 -1.49 -17.55 -3.49
C PHE A 89 -2.82 -16.87 -3.85
N LEU A 90 -3.58 -17.47 -4.77
CA LEU A 90 -4.91 -16.97 -5.13
C LEU A 90 -5.90 -17.21 -4.00
N GLU A 91 -5.82 -18.37 -3.35
CA GLU A 91 -6.62 -18.69 -2.17
C GLU A 91 -6.29 -17.74 -1.03
N ASP A 92 -5.03 -17.37 -0.80
CA ASP A 92 -4.62 -16.42 0.24
C ASP A 92 -5.15 -15.01 -0.03
N LEU A 93 -5.14 -14.56 -1.28
CA LEU A 93 -5.81 -13.32 -1.68
C LEU A 93 -7.33 -13.40 -1.43
N ILE A 94 -7.97 -14.49 -1.86
CA ILE A 94 -9.42 -14.67 -1.76
C ILE A 94 -9.88 -14.81 -0.29
N VAL A 95 -9.12 -15.53 0.54
CA VAL A 95 -9.35 -15.76 1.98
C VAL A 95 -9.09 -14.50 2.79
N ALA A 96 -8.17 -13.63 2.35
CA ALA A 96 -7.92 -12.34 2.98
C ALA A 96 -9.01 -11.28 2.76
N GLY A 97 -10.16 -11.63 2.18
CA GLY A 97 -11.24 -10.69 1.92
C GLY A 97 -11.07 -9.89 0.63
N VAL A 98 -10.18 -10.32 -0.28
CA VAL A 98 -10.02 -9.72 -1.62
C VAL A 98 -11.08 -10.27 -2.58
N LYS A 99 -12.35 -10.03 -2.29
CA LYS A 99 -13.41 -10.33 -3.26
C LYS A 99 -13.41 -9.36 -4.46
N LEU A 100 -12.60 -8.29 -4.47
CA LEU A 100 -12.83 -7.16 -5.41
C LEU A 100 -11.62 -6.55 -6.16
N ALA A 101 -10.34 -6.87 -5.89
CA ALA A 101 -9.24 -5.99 -6.36
C ALA A 101 -8.16 -6.58 -7.28
N VAL A 102 -8.18 -7.86 -7.66
CA VAL A 102 -7.20 -8.39 -8.64
C VAL A 102 -7.55 -7.86 -10.03
N GLY A 103 -6.65 -7.04 -10.60
CA GLY A 103 -6.89 -6.40 -11.89
C GLY A 103 -7.85 -5.21 -11.86
N LYS A 104 -8.12 -4.65 -10.67
CA LYS A 104 -8.90 -3.42 -10.49
C LYS A 104 -8.06 -2.32 -9.85
N SER A 105 -8.51 -1.10 -10.00
CA SER A 105 -8.01 0.08 -9.30
C SER A 105 -8.97 0.47 -8.19
N ILE A 106 -8.44 1.16 -7.18
CA ILE A 106 -9.21 1.84 -6.15
C ILE A 106 -9.00 3.33 -6.36
N GLU A 107 -10.07 4.03 -6.66
CA GLU A 107 -10.04 5.39 -7.15
C GLU A 107 -10.73 6.33 -6.18
N TYR A 108 -10.15 7.51 -6.03
CA TYR A 108 -10.74 8.59 -5.27
C TYR A 108 -10.61 9.92 -6.02
N PRO A 109 -11.71 10.68 -6.22
CA PRO A 109 -11.68 11.92 -7.00
C PRO A 109 -10.80 13.01 -6.37
N ILE A 110 -9.99 13.67 -7.21
CA ILE A 110 -9.00 14.66 -6.77
C ILE A 110 -9.65 15.87 -6.10
N GLU A 111 -10.83 16.29 -6.57
CA GLU A 111 -11.58 17.43 -6.05
C GLU A 111 -11.96 17.25 -4.57
N HIS A 112 -12.12 16.00 -4.14
CA HIS A 112 -12.50 15.64 -2.78
C HIS A 112 -11.30 15.36 -1.86
N ILE A 113 -10.07 15.33 -2.36
CA ILE A 113 -8.86 15.15 -1.53
C ILE A 113 -8.41 16.49 -0.97
N HIS A 114 -8.45 16.66 0.35
CA HIS A 114 -7.97 17.87 1.02
C HIS A 114 -6.47 17.83 1.30
N VAL A 115 -5.95 16.69 1.72
CA VAL A 115 -4.53 16.51 2.06
C VAL A 115 -3.98 15.29 1.32
N LEU A 116 -2.84 15.47 0.67
CA LEU A 116 -2.01 14.39 0.17
C LEU A 116 -0.56 14.71 0.53
N ASP A 117 -0.01 13.99 1.51
CA ASP A 117 1.34 14.22 2.01
C ASP A 117 1.97 12.95 2.62
N TYR A 118 3.17 13.11 3.18
CA TYR A 118 3.86 12.09 3.95
C TYR A 118 3.97 12.58 5.39
N SER A 119 3.38 11.84 6.33
CA SER A 119 3.36 12.22 7.75
C SER A 119 3.39 10.97 8.62
N ASN A 120 4.08 11.05 9.76
CA ASN A 120 4.21 9.93 10.71
C ASN A 120 4.74 8.61 10.10
N GLY A 121 5.56 8.73 9.05
CA GLY A 121 6.13 7.58 8.34
C GLY A 121 5.15 6.87 7.40
N ALA A 122 4.06 7.51 7.00
CA ALA A 122 3.07 6.96 6.07
C ALA A 122 2.62 8.00 5.04
N LEU A 123 2.29 7.52 3.84
CA LEU A 123 1.43 8.23 2.90
C LEU A 123 0.09 8.50 3.56
N ARG A 124 -0.35 9.75 3.52
CA ARG A 124 -1.64 10.16 4.04
C ARG A 124 -2.45 10.84 2.94
N VAL A 125 -3.64 10.29 2.70
CA VAL A 125 -4.63 10.85 1.80
C VAL A 125 -5.88 11.12 2.62
N ILE A 126 -6.19 12.40 2.84
CA ILE A 126 -7.37 12.83 3.59
C ILE A 126 -8.39 13.38 2.60
N GLY A 127 -9.55 12.74 2.58
CA GLY A 127 -10.68 13.08 1.73
C GLY A 127 -11.59 14.11 2.38
N ALA A 128 -12.85 14.12 1.94
CA ALA A 128 -13.89 14.92 2.57
C ALA A 128 -14.07 14.56 4.05
N ASP A 129 -14.62 15.48 4.84
CA ASP A 129 -14.90 15.31 6.27
C ASP A 129 -13.67 15.01 7.14
N ASN A 130 -12.46 15.33 6.65
CA ASN A 130 -11.18 15.08 7.30
C ASN A 130 -10.91 13.59 7.61
N LYS A 131 -11.53 12.67 6.85
CA LYS A 131 -11.32 11.23 7.02
C LYS A 131 -10.21 10.70 6.10
N PRO A 132 -9.42 9.70 6.55
CA PRO A 132 -8.49 9.01 5.65
C PRO A 132 -9.25 8.30 4.52
N VAL A 133 -8.82 8.50 3.28
CA VAL A 133 -9.36 7.80 2.11
C VAL A 133 -8.99 6.33 2.13
N PHE A 134 -7.74 6.06 2.50
CA PHE A 134 -7.13 4.74 2.52
C PHE A 134 -6.79 4.38 3.97
N THR A 135 -7.30 3.26 4.47
CA THR A 135 -6.94 2.72 5.79
C THR A 135 -6.63 1.24 5.70
N GLU A 136 -5.75 0.78 6.60
CA GLU A 136 -5.42 -0.63 6.85
C GLU A 136 -4.92 -1.44 5.63
N LEU A 137 -4.31 -0.79 4.65
CA LEU A 137 -3.76 -1.47 3.48
C LEU A 137 -2.49 -2.28 3.81
N LYS A 138 -2.58 -3.60 3.63
CA LYS A 138 -1.45 -4.51 3.68
C LYS A 138 -1.30 -5.26 2.37
N VAL A 139 -0.08 -5.64 2.02
CA VAL A 139 0.24 -6.59 0.94
C VAL A 139 1.43 -7.41 1.44
N ASN A 140 1.32 -8.75 1.45
CA ASN A 140 2.37 -9.64 1.95
C ASN A 140 2.80 -9.33 3.39
N GLY A 141 1.86 -8.89 4.24
CA GLY A 141 2.15 -8.45 5.62
C GLY A 141 2.80 -7.06 5.74
N THR A 142 3.20 -6.45 4.62
CA THR A 142 3.76 -5.09 4.56
C THR A 142 2.64 -4.05 4.55
N ASP A 143 2.75 -3.04 5.41
CA ASP A 143 1.86 -1.86 5.38
C ASP A 143 2.19 -1.00 4.16
N VAL A 144 1.28 -1.00 3.18
CA VAL A 144 1.45 -0.33 1.89
C VAL A 144 1.65 1.17 2.07
N LEU A 145 0.88 1.80 2.97
CA LEU A 145 0.93 3.25 3.17
C LEU A 145 2.28 3.68 3.75
N ARG A 146 2.93 2.81 4.51
CA ARG A 146 4.26 3.05 5.10
C ARG A 146 5.42 2.67 4.18
N ASP A 147 5.17 1.86 3.16
CA ASP A 147 6.24 1.34 2.30
C ASP A 147 6.64 2.29 1.16
N PHE A 148 5.87 3.36 0.91
CA PHE A 148 6.29 4.39 -0.05
C PHE A 148 7.54 5.15 0.42
N SER A 149 8.42 5.48 -0.53
CA SER A 149 9.57 6.35 -0.27
C SER A 149 9.10 7.78 0.08
N PRO A 150 9.59 8.39 1.19
CA PRO A 150 9.24 9.77 1.55
C PRO A 150 9.52 10.78 0.42
N ALA A 151 10.62 10.60 -0.29
CA ALA A 151 11.02 11.47 -1.40
C ALA A 151 10.06 11.34 -2.59
N ASP A 152 9.56 10.13 -2.84
CA ASP A 152 8.64 9.85 -3.94
C ASP A 152 7.27 10.43 -3.61
N VAL A 153 6.79 10.24 -2.38
CA VAL A 153 5.54 10.85 -1.90
C VAL A 153 5.61 12.38 -1.96
N ALA A 154 6.74 13.00 -1.59
CA ALA A 154 6.89 14.45 -1.68
C ALA A 154 6.77 14.96 -3.13
N ARG A 155 7.38 14.24 -4.09
CA ARG A 155 7.25 14.58 -5.53
C ARG A 155 5.83 14.36 -6.03
N PHE A 156 5.20 13.25 -5.67
CA PHE A 156 3.81 12.95 -6.02
C PHE A 156 2.84 13.99 -5.44
N ALA A 157 3.01 14.37 -4.18
CA ALA A 157 2.23 15.42 -3.54
C ALA A 157 2.40 16.79 -4.22
N SER A 158 3.60 17.09 -4.73
CA SER A 158 3.83 18.30 -5.53
C SER A 158 3.04 18.26 -6.84
N ALA A 159 3.11 17.14 -7.57
CA ALA A 159 2.34 16.95 -8.80
C ALA A 159 0.82 17.02 -8.55
N PHE A 160 0.34 16.41 -7.46
CA PHE A 160 -1.06 16.48 -7.03
C PHE A 160 -1.49 17.93 -6.77
N ARG A 161 -0.69 18.73 -6.04
CA ARG A 161 -1.01 20.15 -5.80
C ARG A 161 -1.07 20.95 -7.11
N ALA A 162 -0.15 20.70 -8.04
CA ALA A 162 -0.15 21.34 -9.35
C ALA A 162 -1.40 20.96 -10.16
N ALA A 163 -1.76 19.68 -10.20
CA ALA A 163 -2.96 19.20 -10.87
C ALA A 163 -4.24 19.80 -10.27
N LYS A 164 -4.32 19.93 -8.94
CA LYS A 164 -5.46 20.55 -8.25
C LYS A 164 -5.56 22.06 -8.51
N ALA A 165 -4.43 22.75 -8.60
CA ALA A 165 -4.40 24.18 -8.91
C ALA A 165 -4.83 24.48 -10.35
N ALA A 166 -4.46 23.63 -11.31
CA ALA A 166 -4.81 23.81 -12.73
C ALA A 166 -6.32 23.65 -13.04
N ARG A 167 -7.12 23.20 -12.07
CA ARG A 167 -8.58 23.02 -12.21
C ARG A 167 -9.41 24.16 -11.64
N ARG A 168 -8.78 25.08 -10.92
CA ARG A 168 -9.42 26.28 -10.37
C ARG A 168 -9.45 27.37 -11.43
#